data_AF-A0ABD1ESA1-F1
#
_entry.id   AF-A0ABD1ESA1-F1
#
_cell.length_a   1.000
_cell.length_b   1.000
_cell.length_c   1.000
_cell.angle_alpha   90.00
_cell.angle_beta   90.00
_cell.angle_gamma   90.00
#
_symmetry.space_group_name_H-M   'P 1'
#
loop_
_entity.id
_entity.type
_entity.pdbx_description
1 polymer ?
#
loop_
_entity_poly.entity_id
_entity_poly.type
_entity_poly.pdbx_seq_one_letter_code
_entity_poly.pdbx_strand_id
1 'polypeptide(L)'
;MDKHLLKTTAQRLNIHDDSVLNKIEEFLRLYQSKSSLKTLNDQTKIVLCTDLASQHLGKAFDKETALALSGLKKSTYHNQLNTLEKILGLDRTLSISDVCIQLGCTAIKDLAKDYLEKFRNLGKDLDHPQYVAAAIYFACKSKKIALDKQKLISISRLRPSQWKELLSSFEKLGINHVNENQRGRSEVILDETLNMDCDNKEKTCDQNVPVEFEEYEVWKKRILEEANEALKIIK
;
A
#
# COMPACT_ATOMS: atom_id res chain seq x y z
N MET A 1 22.47 -17.41 -3.50
CA MET A 1 22.15 -16.48 -4.60
C MET A 1 22.96 -16.91 -5.78
N ASP A 2 22.29 -17.29 -6.86
CA ASP A 2 22.96 -17.81 -8.05
C ASP A 2 23.51 -16.64 -8.88
N LYS A 3 24.77 -16.26 -8.61
CA LYS A 3 25.46 -15.20 -9.36
C LYS A 3 25.46 -15.43 -10.87
N HIS A 4 25.42 -16.69 -11.28
CA HIS A 4 25.27 -17.07 -12.69
C HIS A 4 23.93 -16.59 -13.25
N LEU A 5 22.82 -16.87 -12.57
CA LEU A 5 21.48 -16.46 -13.01
C LEU A 5 21.35 -14.93 -13.08
N LEU A 6 21.96 -14.21 -12.12
CA LEU A 6 22.03 -12.75 -12.14
C LEU A 6 22.74 -12.23 -13.39
N LYS A 7 23.93 -12.73 -13.68
CA LYS A 7 24.71 -12.32 -14.87
C LYS A 7 23.96 -12.62 -16.16
N THR A 8 23.39 -13.83 -16.31
CA THR A 8 22.61 -14.21 -17.49
C THR A 8 21.39 -13.29 -17.66
N THR A 9 20.67 -12.97 -16.58
CA THR A 9 19.49 -12.12 -16.66
C THR A 9 19.84 -10.67 -16.99
N ALA A 10 20.91 -10.13 -16.39
CA ALA A 10 21.41 -8.79 -16.69
C ALA A 10 21.87 -8.65 -18.15
N GLN A 11 22.57 -9.66 -18.67
CA GLN A 11 22.96 -9.70 -20.09
C GLN A 11 21.75 -9.71 -21.02
N ARG A 12 20.71 -10.48 -20.70
CA ARG A 12 19.45 -10.49 -21.47
C ARG A 12 18.69 -9.17 -21.41
N LEU A 13 18.89 -8.38 -20.36
CA LEU A 13 18.35 -7.02 -20.20
C LEU A 13 19.29 -5.93 -20.75
N ASN A 14 20.38 -6.34 -21.40
CA ASN A 14 21.40 -5.47 -21.98
C ASN A 14 22.08 -4.53 -20.96
N ILE A 15 22.25 -5.00 -19.72
CA ILE A 15 22.93 -4.28 -18.65
C ILE A 15 24.36 -4.82 -18.52
N HIS A 16 25.32 -3.98 -18.88
CA HIS A 16 26.76 -4.26 -18.82
C HIS A 16 27.50 -3.39 -17.81
N ASP A 17 26.80 -2.47 -17.14
CA ASP A 17 27.38 -1.53 -16.19
C ASP A 17 27.57 -2.20 -14.82
N ASP A 18 28.82 -2.29 -14.36
CA ASP A 18 29.18 -2.88 -13.07
C ASP A 18 28.53 -2.14 -11.88
N SER A 19 28.27 -0.83 -12.02
CA SER A 19 27.55 -0.07 -10.99
C SER A 19 26.13 -0.60 -10.78
N VAL A 20 25.44 -0.91 -11.88
CA VAL A 20 24.08 -1.46 -11.84
C VAL A 20 24.12 -2.87 -11.29
N LEU A 21 25.06 -3.72 -11.71
CA LEU A 21 25.23 -5.08 -11.20
C LEU A 21 25.43 -5.11 -9.68
N ASN A 22 26.31 -4.25 -9.14
CA ASN A 22 26.55 -4.14 -7.71
C ASN A 22 25.27 -3.71 -6.96
N LYS A 23 24.50 -2.77 -7.54
CA LYS A 23 23.25 -2.31 -6.93
C LYS A 23 22.15 -3.37 -6.93
N ILE A 24 22.10 -4.20 -7.97
CA ILE A 24 21.19 -5.35 -8.02
C ILE A 24 21.53 -6.36 -6.92
N GLU A 25 22.82 -6.69 -6.75
CA GLU A 25 23.25 -7.61 -5.68
C GLU A 25 22.89 -7.08 -4.29
N GLU A 26 23.04 -5.77 -4.06
CA GLU A 26 22.62 -5.11 -2.82
C GLU A 26 21.11 -5.26 -2.58
N PHE A 27 20.29 -4.93 -3.56
CA PHE A 27 18.82 -5.04 -3.46
C PHE A 27 18.35 -6.48 -3.26
N LEU A 28 19.01 -7.45 -3.90
CA LEU A 28 18.73 -8.87 -3.69
C LEU A 28 19.12 -9.34 -2.29
N ARG A 29 20.25 -8.87 -1.75
CA ARG A 29 20.64 -9.18 -0.36
C ARG A 29 19.66 -8.57 0.64
N LEU A 30 19.23 -7.33 0.41
CA LEU A 30 18.19 -6.68 1.22
C LEU A 30 16.87 -7.44 1.14
N TYR A 31 16.44 -7.84 -0.06
CA TYR A 31 15.24 -8.65 -0.27
C TYR A 31 15.26 -9.94 0.56
N GLN A 32 16.38 -10.67 0.54
CA GLN A 32 16.53 -11.92 1.28
C GLN A 32 16.49 -11.73 2.79
N SER A 33 16.99 -10.60 3.29
CA SER A 33 16.91 -10.26 4.72
C SER A 33 15.48 -10.01 5.19
N LYS A 34 14.58 -9.61 4.28
CA LYS A 34 13.17 -9.36 4.57
C LYS A 34 12.38 -10.67 4.39
N SER A 35 12.23 -11.41 5.49
CA SER A 35 11.64 -12.77 5.56
C SER A 35 10.26 -12.93 4.88
N SER A 36 9.48 -11.85 4.73
CA SER A 36 8.11 -11.86 4.20
C SER A 36 7.99 -12.14 2.69
N LEU A 37 9.10 -12.20 1.94
CA LEU A 37 9.09 -12.16 0.47
C LEU A 37 9.53 -13.45 -0.22
N LYS A 38 9.50 -14.60 0.46
CA LYS A 38 10.00 -15.87 -0.12
C LYS A 38 9.18 -16.43 -1.30
N THR A 39 8.07 -15.79 -1.69
CA THR A 39 7.09 -16.35 -2.64
C THR A 39 7.39 -16.10 -4.12
N LEU A 40 8.31 -15.18 -4.47
CA LEU A 40 8.64 -14.92 -5.89
C LEU A 40 9.65 -15.94 -6.44
N ASN A 41 9.58 -16.19 -7.75
CA ASN A 41 10.60 -16.96 -8.46
C ASN A 41 11.93 -16.18 -8.50
N ASP A 42 13.07 -16.87 -8.48
CA ASP A 42 14.38 -16.23 -8.39
C ASP A 42 14.69 -15.34 -9.60
N GLN A 43 14.26 -15.78 -10.80
CA GLN A 43 14.34 -14.96 -12.01
C GLN A 43 13.49 -13.67 -11.88
N THR A 44 12.27 -13.77 -11.36
CA THR A 44 11.39 -12.61 -11.16
C THR A 44 12.00 -11.62 -10.15
N LYS A 45 12.61 -12.10 -9.05
CA LYS A 45 13.30 -11.25 -8.06
C LYS A 45 14.42 -10.46 -8.72
N ILE A 46 15.25 -11.13 -9.51
CA ILE A 46 16.38 -10.50 -10.22
C ILE A 46 15.86 -9.43 -11.17
N VAL A 47 14.85 -9.73 -11.99
CA VAL A 47 14.28 -8.76 -12.94
C VAL A 47 13.71 -7.53 -12.22
N LEU A 48 12.95 -7.71 -11.14
CA LEU A 48 12.38 -6.59 -10.37
C LEU A 48 13.46 -5.75 -9.68
N CYS A 49 14.47 -6.39 -9.06
CA CYS A 49 15.60 -5.67 -8.46
C CYS A 49 16.43 -4.93 -9.52
N THR A 50 16.50 -5.48 -10.74
CA THR A 50 17.16 -4.85 -11.89
C THR A 50 16.44 -3.59 -12.36
N ASP A 51 15.11 -3.64 -12.46
CA ASP A 51 14.29 -2.47 -12.79
C ASP A 51 14.50 -1.37 -11.73
N LEU A 52 14.38 -1.72 -10.44
CA LEU A 52 14.62 -0.76 -9.35
C LEU A 52 16.03 -0.19 -9.34
N ALA A 53 17.07 -1.01 -9.56
CA ALA A 53 18.45 -0.56 -9.60
C ALA A 53 18.68 0.43 -10.75
N SER A 54 18.12 0.14 -11.92
CA SER A 54 18.20 1.01 -13.09
C SER A 54 17.48 2.34 -12.84
N GLN A 55 16.28 2.31 -12.22
CA GLN A 55 15.55 3.52 -11.83
C GLN A 55 16.26 4.35 -10.74
N HIS A 56 16.96 3.68 -9.82
CA HIS A 56 17.73 4.33 -8.77
C HIS A 56 18.97 5.03 -9.32
N LEU A 57 19.65 4.41 -10.30
CA LEU A 57 20.83 4.96 -10.96
C LEU A 57 20.52 5.85 -12.18
N GLY A 58 19.23 6.03 -12.52
CA GLY A 58 18.81 6.84 -13.67
C GLY A 58 19.23 6.26 -15.02
N LYS A 59 19.40 4.95 -15.12
CA LYS A 59 19.83 4.25 -16.35
C LYS A 59 18.61 3.81 -17.15
N ALA A 60 18.75 3.79 -18.49
CA ALA A 60 17.72 3.28 -19.38
C ALA A 60 17.47 1.79 -19.10
N PHE A 61 16.21 1.39 -19.08
CA PHE A 61 15.80 0.02 -18.78
C PHE A 61 14.69 -0.43 -19.72
N ASP A 62 14.86 -1.59 -20.35
CA ASP A 62 13.87 -2.16 -21.25
C ASP A 62 12.80 -2.94 -20.47
N LYS A 63 11.65 -2.29 -20.31
CA LYS A 63 10.51 -2.84 -19.57
C LYS A 63 9.81 -3.98 -20.33
N GLU A 64 9.92 -4.04 -21.65
CA GLU A 64 9.22 -5.05 -22.45
C GLU A 64 9.90 -6.41 -22.30
N THR A 65 11.22 -6.45 -22.46
CA THR A 65 12.02 -7.66 -22.19
C THR A 65 11.95 -8.05 -20.72
N ALA A 66 11.95 -7.09 -19.79
CA ALA A 66 11.76 -7.37 -18.36
C ALA A 66 10.42 -8.07 -18.07
N LEU A 67 9.32 -7.61 -18.66
CA LEU A 67 8.01 -8.25 -18.51
C LEU A 67 8.05 -9.68 -19.05
N ALA A 68 8.61 -9.90 -20.24
CA ALA A 68 8.76 -11.22 -20.84
C ALA A 68 9.60 -12.18 -19.98
N LEU A 69 10.73 -11.69 -19.44
CA LEU A 69 11.62 -12.48 -18.56
C LEU A 69 11.01 -12.78 -17.20
N SER A 70 10.17 -11.89 -16.67
CA SER A 70 9.52 -12.08 -15.37
C SER A 70 8.37 -13.08 -15.41
N GLY A 71 7.76 -13.29 -16.59
CA GLY A 71 6.55 -14.10 -16.77
C GLY A 71 5.29 -13.48 -16.14
N LEU A 72 5.34 -12.22 -15.70
CA LEU A 72 4.25 -11.55 -15.01
C LEU A 72 3.37 -10.75 -15.98
N LYS A 73 2.08 -10.63 -15.64
CA LYS A 73 1.19 -9.65 -16.27
C LYS A 73 1.63 -8.24 -15.88
N LYS A 74 1.43 -7.26 -16.77
CA LYS A 74 1.79 -5.84 -16.56
C LYS A 74 1.32 -5.29 -15.20
N SER A 75 0.07 -5.56 -14.83
CA SER A 75 -0.49 -5.11 -13.54
C SER A 75 0.20 -5.79 -12.34
N THR A 76 0.40 -7.10 -12.40
CA THR A 76 1.08 -7.86 -11.33
C THR A 76 2.53 -7.41 -11.19
N TYR A 77 3.24 -7.21 -12.31
CA TYR A 77 4.61 -6.71 -12.32
C TYR A 77 4.72 -5.37 -11.58
N HIS A 78 3.87 -4.40 -11.93
CA HIS A 78 3.89 -3.09 -11.28
C HIS A 78 3.54 -3.16 -9.79
N ASN A 79 2.57 -4.00 -9.41
CA ASN A 79 2.21 -4.19 -8.00
C ASN A 79 3.36 -4.81 -7.20
N GLN A 80 4.05 -5.80 -7.76
CA GLN A 80 5.23 -6.42 -7.13
C GLN A 80 6.38 -5.44 -7.03
N LEU A 81 6.59 -4.61 -8.06
CA LEU A 81 7.60 -3.55 -8.06
C LEU A 81 7.34 -2.52 -6.95
N ASN A 82 6.09 -2.04 -6.82
CA ASN A 82 5.69 -1.10 -5.78
C ASN A 82 5.83 -1.70 -4.37
N THR A 83 5.50 -2.99 -4.23
CA THR A 83 5.65 -3.72 -2.96
C THR A 83 7.14 -3.85 -2.60
N LEU A 84 7.97 -4.20 -3.58
CA LEU A 84 9.41 -4.33 -3.43
C LEU A 84 10.06 -2.99 -3.05
N GLU A 85 9.72 -1.91 -3.75
CA GLU A 85 10.21 -0.56 -3.47
C GLU A 85 9.90 -0.15 -2.02
N LYS A 86 8.66 -0.38 -1.55
CA LYS A 86 8.24 -0.08 -0.18
C LYS A 86 9.02 -0.88 0.86
N ILE A 87 9.22 -2.18 0.64
CA ILE A 87 9.91 -3.06 1.60
C ILE A 87 11.42 -2.76 1.67
N LEU A 88 12.00 -2.36 0.54
CA LEU A 88 13.38 -1.90 0.47
C LEU A 88 13.57 -0.48 1.01
N GLY A 89 12.48 0.24 1.33
CA GLY A 89 12.55 1.63 1.80
C GLY A 89 13.03 2.60 0.72
N LEU A 90 12.82 2.26 -0.56
CA LEU A 90 13.18 3.08 -1.72
C LEU A 90 12.02 3.98 -2.18
N ASP A 91 10.96 4.06 -1.37
CA ASP A 91 9.80 4.92 -1.59
C ASP A 91 10.25 6.34 -1.92
N ARG A 92 9.92 6.77 -3.15
CA ARG A 92 9.94 8.19 -3.49
C ARG A 92 8.60 8.79 -3.11
N THR A 93 8.61 9.67 -2.12
CA THR A 93 7.44 10.49 -1.78
C THR A 93 7.12 11.41 -2.94
N LEU A 94 6.06 11.09 -3.68
CA LEU A 94 5.62 11.91 -4.80
C LEU A 94 5.07 13.24 -4.25
N SER A 95 5.70 14.36 -4.63
CA SER A 95 5.18 15.68 -4.27
C SER A 95 3.84 15.89 -4.97
N ILE A 96 2.92 16.63 -4.32
CA ILE A 96 1.71 17.15 -4.97
C ILE A 96 2.06 17.84 -6.29
N SER A 97 3.20 18.55 -6.33
CA SER A 97 3.68 19.25 -7.53
C SER A 97 3.94 18.28 -8.69
N ASP A 98 4.64 17.18 -8.42
CA ASP A 98 5.04 16.20 -9.43
C ASP A 98 3.81 15.52 -10.02
N VAL A 99 2.86 15.16 -9.15
CA VAL A 99 1.59 14.52 -9.57
C VAL A 99 0.73 15.50 -10.37
N CYS A 100 0.63 16.76 -9.95
CA CYS A 100 -0.07 17.80 -10.71
C CYS A 100 0.54 18.03 -12.10
N ILE A 101 1.87 18.00 -12.23
CA ILE A 101 2.55 18.12 -13.53
C ILE A 101 2.24 16.90 -14.41
N GLN A 102 2.34 15.68 -13.87
CA GLN A 102 2.03 14.44 -14.60
C GLN A 102 0.58 14.40 -15.11
N LEU A 103 -0.35 15.01 -14.38
CA LEU A 103 -1.78 15.07 -14.72
C LEU A 103 -2.17 16.34 -15.50
N GLY A 104 -1.24 17.26 -15.75
CA GLY A 104 -1.55 18.54 -16.41
C GLY A 104 -2.46 19.47 -15.60
N CYS A 105 -2.51 19.30 -14.28
CA CYS A 105 -3.42 19.98 -13.35
C CYS A 105 -2.66 20.89 -12.37
N THR A 106 -1.83 21.81 -12.87
CA THR A 106 -1.01 22.70 -12.03
C THR A 106 -1.82 23.77 -11.31
N ALA A 107 -2.96 24.18 -11.86
CA ALA A 107 -3.83 25.23 -11.31
C ALA A 107 -4.50 24.87 -9.96
N ILE A 108 -4.54 23.58 -9.60
CA ILE A 108 -5.17 23.10 -8.35
C ILE A 108 -4.16 22.80 -7.24
N LYS A 109 -2.87 23.07 -7.47
CA LYS A 109 -1.80 22.70 -6.55
C LYS A 109 -2.04 23.23 -5.14
N ASP A 110 -2.47 24.48 -4.99
CA ASP A 110 -2.66 25.08 -3.67
C ASP A 110 -3.89 24.52 -2.97
N LEU A 111 -5.01 24.33 -3.70
CA LEU A 111 -6.18 23.64 -3.14
C LEU A 111 -5.87 22.20 -2.72
N ALA A 112 -5.08 21.47 -3.51
CA ALA A 112 -4.67 20.12 -3.15
C ALA A 112 -3.82 20.08 -1.87
N LYS A 113 -3.01 21.12 -1.60
CA LYS A 113 -2.30 21.24 -0.31
C LYS A 113 -3.26 21.46 0.85
N ASP A 114 -4.26 22.35 0.68
CA ASP A 114 -5.27 22.60 1.72
C ASP A 114 -6.03 21.30 2.07
N TYR A 115 -6.38 20.51 1.06
CA TYR A 115 -6.97 19.19 1.24
C TYR A 115 -6.06 18.22 1.98
N LEU A 116 -4.77 18.19 1.64
CA LEU A 116 -3.79 17.33 2.30
C LEU A 116 -3.61 17.70 3.78
N GLU A 117 -3.62 18.99 4.09
CA GLU A 117 -3.53 19.48 5.47
C GLU A 117 -4.76 19.09 6.30
N LYS A 118 -5.96 19.16 5.71
CA LYS A 118 -7.17 18.62 6.34
C LYS A 118 -7.06 17.12 6.63
N PHE A 119 -6.47 16.35 5.72
CA PHE A 119 -6.21 14.91 5.96
C PHE A 119 -5.21 14.68 7.09
N ARG A 120 -4.21 15.55 7.25
CA ARG A 120 -3.26 15.53 8.37
C ARG A 120 -3.97 15.66 9.71
N ASN A 121 -4.90 16.61 9.80
CA ASN A 121 -5.64 16.89 11.03
C ASN A 121 -6.55 15.73 11.47
N LEU A 122 -6.87 14.82 10.54
CA LEU A 122 -7.61 13.59 10.82
C LEU A 122 -6.73 12.43 11.34
N GLY A 123 -5.45 12.71 11.66
CA GLY A 123 -4.52 11.73 12.22
C GLY A 123 -4.14 10.60 11.26
N LYS A 124 -4.10 10.89 9.94
CA LYS A 124 -3.73 9.91 8.92
C LYS A 124 -2.26 10.08 8.49
N ASP A 125 -1.57 8.96 8.31
CA ASP A 125 -0.16 8.92 7.87
C ASP A 125 -0.01 9.43 6.44
N LEU A 126 0.55 10.63 6.27
CA LEU A 126 0.67 11.28 4.96
C LEU A 126 1.76 10.67 4.06
N ASP A 127 2.55 9.74 4.57
CA ASP A 127 3.65 9.13 3.83
C ASP A 127 3.15 8.27 2.67
N HIS A 128 1.90 7.80 2.72
CA HIS A 128 1.34 7.00 1.64
C HIS A 128 0.85 7.88 0.46
N PRO A 129 1.24 7.59 -0.79
CA PRO A 129 0.84 8.38 -1.98
C PRO A 129 -0.67 8.40 -2.26
N GLN A 130 -1.45 7.60 -1.52
CA GLN A 130 -2.91 7.58 -1.62
C GLN A 130 -3.55 8.88 -1.18
N TYR A 131 -2.98 9.55 -0.16
CA TYR A 131 -3.52 10.79 0.39
C TYR A 131 -3.27 11.97 -0.55
N VAL A 132 -2.07 12.01 -1.15
CA VAL A 132 -1.73 12.98 -2.20
C VAL A 132 -2.67 12.83 -3.40
N ALA A 133 -2.88 11.59 -3.87
CA ALA A 133 -3.79 11.33 -4.97
C ALA A 133 -5.25 11.71 -4.63
N ALA A 134 -5.72 11.39 -3.43
CA ALA A 134 -7.06 11.75 -2.98
C ALA A 134 -7.25 13.27 -2.88
N ALA A 135 -6.25 14.00 -2.38
CA ALA A 135 -6.31 15.47 -2.25
C ALA A 135 -6.47 16.14 -3.62
N ILE A 136 -5.70 15.68 -4.61
CA ILE A 136 -5.78 16.14 -5.99
C ILE A 136 -7.16 15.80 -6.60
N TYR A 137 -7.71 14.61 -6.31
CA TYR A 137 -9.05 14.24 -6.77
C TYR A 137 -10.11 15.22 -6.27
N PHE A 138 -10.14 15.51 -4.97
CA PHE A 138 -11.12 16.43 -4.40
C PHE A 138 -10.92 17.86 -4.92
N ALA A 139 -9.68 18.33 -5.05
CA ALA A 139 -9.38 19.63 -5.63
C ALA A 139 -9.87 19.75 -7.09
N CYS A 140 -9.64 18.73 -7.93
CA CYS A 140 -10.18 18.64 -9.29
C CYS A 140 -11.71 18.64 -9.30
N LYS A 141 -12.34 17.87 -8.41
CA LYS A 141 -13.81 17.78 -8.28
C LYS A 141 -14.41 19.15 -7.93
N SER A 142 -13.82 19.88 -6.99
CA SER A 142 -14.28 21.22 -6.60
C SER A 142 -14.12 22.26 -7.72
N LYS A 143 -13.07 22.16 -8.54
CA LYS A 143 -12.83 23.06 -9.69
C LYS A 143 -13.43 22.56 -11.01
N LYS A 144 -14.15 21.44 -11.00
CA LYS A 144 -14.76 20.79 -12.18
C LYS A 144 -13.76 20.54 -13.32
N ILE A 145 -12.52 20.21 -12.98
CA ILE A 145 -11.48 19.89 -13.97
C ILE A 145 -11.59 18.41 -14.35
N ALA A 146 -11.58 18.11 -15.65
CA ALA A 146 -11.58 16.74 -16.14
C ALA A 146 -10.24 16.06 -15.81
N LEU A 147 -10.31 14.90 -15.17
CA LEU A 147 -9.14 14.15 -14.73
C LEU A 147 -9.23 12.69 -15.18
N ASP A 148 -8.09 12.15 -15.62
CA ASP A 148 -7.93 10.74 -15.90
C ASP A 148 -7.87 9.94 -14.59
N LYS A 149 -9.01 9.36 -14.23
CA LYS A 149 -9.18 8.58 -13.00
C LYS A 149 -8.26 7.35 -12.97
N GLN A 150 -7.94 6.75 -14.12
CA GLN A 150 -7.12 5.53 -14.14
C GLN A 150 -5.66 5.84 -13.81
N LYS A 151 -5.12 6.94 -14.34
CA LYS A 151 -3.78 7.42 -13.98
C LYS A 151 -3.68 7.74 -12.49
N LEU A 152 -4.70 8.40 -11.94
CA LEU A 152 -4.70 8.76 -10.51
C LEU A 152 -4.78 7.53 -9.60
N ILE A 153 -5.56 6.51 -9.96
CA ILE A 153 -5.61 5.23 -9.22
C ILE A 153 -4.25 4.52 -9.27
N SER A 154 -3.54 4.61 -10.40
CA SER A 154 -2.21 4.01 -10.51
C SER A 154 -1.19 4.73 -9.63
N ILE A 155 -1.27 6.06 -9.55
CA ILE A 155 -0.41 6.89 -8.68
C ILE A 155 -0.69 6.64 -7.19
N SER A 156 -1.95 6.41 -6.80
CA SER A 156 -2.30 6.13 -5.40
C SER A 156 -1.82 4.77 -4.90
N ARG A 157 -1.33 3.90 -5.80
CA ARG A 157 -0.92 2.51 -5.53
C ARG A 157 -2.04 1.66 -4.92
N LEU A 158 -3.31 2.02 -5.14
CA LEU A 158 -4.47 1.32 -4.62
C LEU A 158 -5.20 0.52 -5.70
N ARG A 159 -5.90 -0.54 -5.28
CA ARG A 159 -6.87 -1.21 -6.15
C ARG A 159 -8.10 -0.32 -6.36
N PRO A 160 -8.81 -0.42 -7.49
CA PRO A 160 -9.99 0.41 -7.75
C PRO A 160 -11.09 0.31 -6.68
N SER A 161 -11.25 -0.85 -6.03
CA SER A 161 -12.19 -1.01 -4.91
C SER A 161 -11.78 -0.21 -3.68
N GLN A 162 -10.53 -0.33 -3.27
CA GLN A 162 -9.94 0.41 -2.13
C GLN A 162 -9.96 1.92 -2.39
N TRP A 163 -9.73 2.33 -3.64
CA TRP A 163 -9.84 3.73 -4.03
C TRP A 163 -11.27 4.28 -3.83
N LYS A 164 -12.30 3.53 -4.24
CA LYS A 164 -13.70 3.94 -4.01
C LYS A 164 -14.04 4.03 -2.53
N GLU A 165 -13.56 3.09 -1.73
CA GLU A 165 -13.75 3.08 -0.28
C GLU A 165 -13.08 4.28 0.39
N LEU A 166 -11.83 4.58 0.01
CA LEU A 166 -11.11 5.77 0.48
C LEU A 166 -11.88 7.05 0.17
N LEU A 167 -12.35 7.21 -1.08
CA LEU A 167 -13.14 8.37 -1.45
C LEU A 167 -14.44 8.46 -0.65
N SER A 168 -15.17 7.35 -0.51
CA SER A 168 -16.40 7.31 0.31
C SER A 168 -16.14 7.70 1.76
N SER A 169 -15.02 7.27 2.34
CA SER A 169 -14.64 7.65 3.71
C SER A 169 -14.45 9.16 3.86
N PHE A 170 -13.81 9.82 2.90
CA PHE A 170 -13.60 11.26 2.91
C PHE A 170 -14.85 12.07 2.58
N GLU A 171 -15.75 11.52 1.75
CA GLU A 171 -17.05 12.12 1.48
C GLU A 171 -17.94 12.10 2.73
N LYS A 172 -17.94 11.01 3.51
CA LYS A 172 -18.63 10.91 4.80
C LYS A 172 -18.10 11.92 5.82
N LEU A 173 -16.81 12.23 5.76
CA LEU A 173 -16.16 13.23 6.62
C LEU A 173 -16.40 14.68 6.15
N GLY A 174 -17.21 14.89 5.11
CA GLY A 174 -17.59 16.23 4.65
C GLY A 174 -16.49 16.99 3.92
N ILE A 175 -15.42 16.32 3.48
CA ILE A 175 -14.22 16.99 2.97
C ILE A 175 -14.47 17.64 1.60
N ASN A 176 -15.53 17.28 0.88
CA ASN A 176 -15.89 17.81 -0.45
C ASN A 176 -15.95 19.35 -0.58
N HIS A 177 -16.10 20.10 0.50
CA HIS A 177 -16.35 21.55 0.47
C HIS A 177 -15.14 22.36 0.96
N VAL A 178 -14.25 22.76 0.05
CA VAL A 178 -13.18 23.75 0.33
C VAL A 178 -13.55 25.17 -0.12
N ASN A 179 -14.61 25.35 -0.93
CA ASN A 179 -14.98 26.66 -1.47
C ASN A 179 -16.39 27.14 -1.06
N GLU A 180 -16.68 27.16 0.24
CA GLU A 180 -17.75 27.99 0.79
C GLU A 180 -17.18 28.77 1.99
N ASN A 181 -16.42 29.82 1.70
CA ASN A 181 -16.10 30.78 2.74
C ASN A 181 -17.40 31.52 3.16
N GLN A 182 -17.66 31.51 4.48
CA GLN A 182 -18.50 32.46 5.22
C GLN A 182 -20.03 32.30 5.27
N ARG A 183 -20.60 31.10 5.47
CA ARG A 183 -21.91 31.00 6.16
C ARG A 183 -21.95 29.81 7.11
N GLY A 184 -22.07 30.11 8.40
CA GLY A 184 -22.51 29.15 9.40
C GLY A 184 -21.39 28.34 10.04
N ARG A 185 -20.90 28.88 11.16
CA ARG A 185 -20.27 28.12 12.23
C ARG A 185 -21.01 26.79 12.43
N SER A 186 -20.32 25.69 12.21
CA SER A 186 -20.58 24.43 12.91
C SER A 186 -19.23 23.98 13.43
N GLU A 187 -18.88 24.50 14.61
CA GLU A 187 -18.02 23.76 15.53
C GLU A 187 -18.66 22.39 15.66
N VAL A 188 -18.07 21.39 15.02
CA VAL A 188 -18.33 20.01 15.41
C VAL A 188 -17.67 19.89 16.77
N ILE A 189 -18.49 20.02 17.80
CA ILE A 189 -18.12 19.71 19.18
C ILE A 189 -17.59 18.29 19.15
N LEU A 190 -16.29 18.18 19.40
CA LEU A 190 -15.61 16.95 19.69
C LEU A 190 -16.07 16.54 21.09
N ASP A 191 -17.19 15.83 21.17
CA ASP A 191 -17.59 15.16 22.39
C ASP A 191 -17.05 13.74 22.40
N GLU A 192 -16.59 13.36 23.58
CA GLU A 192 -15.70 12.26 23.89
C GLU A 192 -16.25 10.90 23.46
N THR A 193 -15.41 10.09 22.83
CA THR A 193 -15.21 8.67 23.19
C THR A 193 -14.05 8.10 22.36
N LEU A 194 -12.84 8.31 22.87
CA LEU A 194 -11.69 7.49 22.59
C LEU A 194 -11.90 6.11 23.23
N ASN A 195 -12.51 5.17 22.51
CA ASN A 195 -12.29 3.73 22.74
C ASN A 195 -11.83 3.12 21.43
N MET A 196 -10.52 3.26 21.18
CA MET A 196 -9.82 2.58 20.11
C MET A 196 -9.31 1.24 20.65
N ASP A 197 -10.21 0.26 20.78
CA ASP A 197 -9.79 -1.12 20.98
C ASP A 197 -9.25 -1.66 19.66
N CYS A 198 -7.95 -1.93 19.65
CA CYS A 198 -7.21 -2.50 18.54
C CYS A 198 -7.48 -4.02 18.46
N ASP A 199 -8.58 -4.42 17.84
CA ASP A 199 -8.79 -5.83 17.51
C ASP A 199 -7.99 -6.25 16.28
N ASN A 200 -6.94 -7.01 16.54
CA ASN A 200 -6.22 -7.85 15.59
C ASN A 200 -7.21 -8.77 14.86
N LYS A 201 -7.58 -8.43 13.63
CA LYS A 201 -8.26 -9.37 12.73
C LYS A 201 -7.22 -10.29 12.08
N GLU A 202 -6.88 -11.37 12.77
CA GLU A 202 -6.42 -12.58 12.10
C GLU A 202 -7.61 -13.39 11.58
N LYS A 203 -7.51 -13.74 10.29
CA LYS A 203 -8.06 -14.92 9.61
C LYS A 203 -9.58 -15.13 9.70
N THR A 204 -10.22 -14.82 8.58
CA THR A 204 -11.50 -15.42 8.17
C THR A 204 -11.39 -16.94 8.11
N CYS A 205 -12.08 -17.63 9.01
CA CYS A 205 -12.65 -18.94 8.74
C CYS A 205 -14.17 -18.81 8.75
N ASP A 206 -14.79 -19.17 7.64
CA ASP A 206 -16.23 -19.39 7.52
C ASP A 206 -16.70 -20.33 8.63
N GLN A 207 -17.67 -19.88 9.42
CA GLN A 207 -18.68 -20.74 10.04
C GLN A 207 -19.76 -19.87 10.68
N ASN A 208 -20.90 -19.77 9.99
CA ASN A 208 -22.20 -19.47 10.61
C ASN A 208 -22.48 -20.57 11.64
N VAL A 209 -22.11 -20.34 12.89
CA VAL A 209 -22.59 -21.11 14.04
C VAL A 209 -23.15 -20.07 15.02
N PRO A 210 -24.43 -20.16 15.42
CA PRO A 210 -24.95 -19.35 16.50
C PRO A 210 -24.10 -19.63 17.74
N VAL A 211 -23.33 -18.65 18.18
CA VAL A 211 -22.57 -18.75 19.43
C VAL A 211 -23.59 -18.63 20.56
N GLU A 212 -24.07 -19.77 21.06
CA GLU A 212 -24.76 -19.80 22.34
C GLU A 212 -23.76 -19.32 23.40
N PHE A 213 -24.10 -18.22 24.06
CA PHE A 213 -23.27 -17.60 25.08
C PHE A 213 -23.37 -18.48 26.34
N GLU A 214 -22.53 -19.52 26.43
CA GLU A 214 -22.40 -20.32 27.65
C GLU A 214 -21.75 -19.46 28.74
N GLU A 215 -22.38 -19.38 29.91
CA GLU A 215 -21.87 -18.60 31.04
C GLU A 215 -20.48 -19.13 31.46
N TYR A 216 -19.51 -18.22 31.59
CA TYR A 216 -18.10 -18.56 31.77
C TYR A 216 -17.84 -19.57 32.89
N GLU A 217 -18.59 -19.48 33.99
CA GLU A 217 -18.45 -20.38 35.14
C GLU A 217 -18.87 -21.83 34.82
N VAL A 218 -19.86 -22.01 33.93
CA VAL A 218 -20.32 -23.34 33.49
C VAL A 218 -19.28 -23.98 32.59
N TRP A 219 -18.80 -23.24 31.59
CA TRP A 219 -17.73 -23.68 30.70
C TRP A 219 -16.46 -24.03 31.48
N LYS A 220 -16.04 -23.16 32.40
CA LYS A 220 -14.82 -23.35 33.21
C LYS A 220 -14.89 -24.60 34.06
N LYS A 221 -16.02 -24.86 34.73
CA LYS A 221 -16.21 -26.09 35.52
C LYS A 221 -16.10 -27.33 34.65
N ARG A 222 -16.80 -27.35 33.51
CA ARG A 222 -16.79 -28.48 32.56
C ARG A 222 -15.37 -28.83 32.10
N ILE A 223 -14.60 -27.84 31.66
CA ILE A 223 -13.22 -28.05 31.17
C ILE A 223 -12.29 -28.54 32.28
N LEU A 224 -12.40 -28.00 33.50
CA LEU A 224 -11.55 -28.42 34.62
C LEU A 224 -11.88 -29.83 35.11
N GLU A 225 -13.15 -30.21 35.08
CA GLU A 225 -13.61 -31.53 35.49
C GLU A 225 -13.18 -32.60 34.48
N GLU A 226 -13.34 -32.34 33.18
CA GLU A 226 -12.86 -33.20 32.09
C GLU A 226 -11.34 -33.42 32.16
N ALA A 227 -10.57 -32.37 32.41
CA ALA A 227 -9.12 -32.48 32.58
C ALA A 227 -8.75 -33.32 33.81
N ASN A 228 -9.47 -33.17 34.93
CA ASN A 228 -9.22 -33.95 36.15
C ASN A 228 -9.62 -35.42 35.99
N GLU A 229 -10.68 -35.72 35.24
CA GLU A 229 -11.06 -37.09 34.92
C GLU A 229 -10.02 -37.77 34.02
N ALA A 230 -9.54 -37.08 32.98
CA ALA A 230 -8.46 -37.57 32.13
C ALA A 230 -7.20 -37.89 32.95
N LEU A 231 -6.86 -37.05 33.94
CA LEU A 231 -5.73 -37.29 34.85
C LEU A 231 -5.95 -38.49 35.78
N LYS A 232 -7.19 -38.79 36.17
CA LYS A 232 -7.52 -39.99 36.97
C LYS A 232 -7.44 -41.28 36.16
N ILE A 233 -7.71 -41.22 34.86
CA ILE A 233 -7.59 -42.37 33.95
C ILE A 233 -6.13 -42.73 33.66
N ILE A 234 -5.22 -41.75 33.77
CA ILE A 234 -3.78 -41.92 33.54
C ILE A 234 -3.03 -42.46 34.79
N LYS A 235 -3.74 -42.65 35.92
CA LYS A 235 -3.17 -43.08 37.21
C LYS A 235 -3.61 -44.47 37.60
#